data_AF-A0A8C5PAJ0-F1
#
_entry.id   AF-A0A8C5PAJ0-F1
#
_cell.length_a   1.000
_cell.length_b   1.000
_cell.length_c   1.000
_cell.angle_alpha   90.00
_cell.angle_beta   90.00
_cell.angle_gamma   90.00
#
_symmetry.space_group_name_H-M   'P 1'
#
loop_
_entity.id
_entity.type
_entity.pdbx_description
1 polymer ?
#
loop_
_entity_poly.entity_id
_entity_poly.type
_entity_poly.pdbx_seq_one_letter_code
_entity_poly.pdbx_strand_id
1 'polypeptide(L)'
;MAADEAVPKPARPKKEQQPLIIPKNATDEQRLKLERLMRNPDKPAAIPERQKEWTPRTAPEFVRDVMGSSAGAGSGEFHVYRHLRRREYQRQEFMDTITDKQKLDDDFQKKLLDNKLLQEEKTAKRRLKRCFFFFFSACTTINKIFNRCNKRFASIQLNLSHHHLLLLI
;
A
#
# COMPACT_ATOMS: atom_id res chain seq x y z
N MET A 1 -19.60 -35.93 45.52
CA MET A 1 -19.99 -36.27 44.13
C MET A 1 -21.23 -35.46 43.81
N ALA A 2 -21.09 -34.32 43.12
CA ALA A 2 -22.22 -33.53 42.64
C ALA A 2 -22.37 -33.81 41.15
N ALA A 3 -23.55 -34.27 40.74
CA ALA A 3 -23.90 -34.47 39.34
C ALA A 3 -24.36 -33.13 38.77
N ASP A 4 -23.67 -32.63 37.74
CA ASP A 4 -24.10 -31.47 36.96
C ASP A 4 -25.25 -31.86 36.02
N GLU A 5 -26.41 -31.24 36.23
CA GLU A 5 -27.60 -31.33 35.38
C GLU A 5 -27.31 -30.79 33.97
N ALA A 6 -27.36 -31.67 32.97
CA ALA A 6 -27.10 -31.33 31.58
C ALA A 6 -28.31 -30.58 30.96
N VAL A 7 -28.18 -29.27 30.76
CA VAL A 7 -29.14 -28.44 30.01
C VAL A 7 -29.28 -28.97 28.56
N PRO A 8 -30.49 -29.31 28.09
CA PRO A 8 -30.69 -29.78 26.72
C PRO A 8 -30.42 -28.64 25.73
N LYS A 9 -29.48 -28.86 24.80
CA LYS A 9 -29.15 -27.90 23.74
C LYS A 9 -30.40 -27.60 22.89
N PRO A 10 -30.73 -26.32 22.63
CA PRO A 10 -31.90 -25.96 21.84
C PRO A 10 -31.82 -26.57 20.43
N ALA A 11 -32.93 -27.14 19.98
CA ALA A 11 -33.04 -27.76 18.66
C ALA A 11 -32.74 -26.72 17.56
N ARG A 12 -31.76 -27.02 16.72
CA ARG A 12 -31.39 -26.14 15.60
C ARG A 12 -32.57 -26.02 14.63
N PRO A 13 -33.00 -24.81 14.25
CA PRO A 13 -34.08 -24.62 13.30
C PRO A 13 -33.71 -25.29 11.96
N LYS A 14 -34.64 -26.07 11.41
CA LYS A 14 -34.46 -26.79 10.14
C LYS A 14 -34.25 -25.76 9.03
N LYS A 15 -33.12 -25.84 8.34
CA LYS A 15 -32.77 -24.96 7.22
C LYS A 15 -33.68 -25.31 6.04
N GLU A 16 -34.65 -24.46 5.74
CA GLU A 16 -35.53 -24.61 4.58
C GLU A 16 -34.70 -24.80 3.31
N GLN A 17 -34.96 -25.89 2.59
CA GLN A 17 -34.24 -26.26 1.36
C GLN A 17 -34.65 -25.28 0.25
N GLN A 18 -33.73 -24.43 -0.17
CA GLN A 18 -33.97 -23.52 -1.30
C GLN A 18 -33.83 -24.27 -2.63
N PRO A 19 -34.63 -23.94 -3.64
CA PRO A 19 -34.41 -24.44 -5.00
C PRO A 19 -33.06 -23.96 -5.52
N LEU A 20 -32.30 -24.87 -6.12
CA LEU A 20 -31.02 -24.58 -6.78
C LEU A 20 -31.28 -23.77 -8.06
N ILE A 21 -31.35 -22.46 -7.94
CA ILE A 21 -31.39 -21.55 -9.08
C ILE A 21 -29.95 -21.40 -9.58
N ILE A 22 -29.68 -21.92 -10.77
CA ILE A 22 -28.38 -21.73 -11.43
C ILE A 22 -28.36 -20.31 -12.00
N PRO A 23 -27.48 -19.43 -11.51
CA PRO A 23 -27.40 -18.06 -11.99
C PRO A 23 -26.89 -18.05 -13.44
N LYS A 24 -27.50 -17.23 -14.29
CA LYS A 24 -27.10 -17.06 -15.69
C LYS A 24 -26.22 -15.82 -15.89
N ASN A 25 -26.35 -14.83 -15.01
CA ASN A 25 -25.63 -13.56 -15.07
C ASN A 25 -24.96 -13.20 -13.72
N ALA A 26 -23.92 -12.37 -13.74
CA ALA A 26 -23.21 -11.91 -12.52
C ALA A 26 -24.14 -11.17 -11.55
N THR A 27 -25.12 -10.44 -12.06
CA THR A 27 -26.16 -9.78 -11.27
C THR A 27 -27.04 -10.77 -10.52
N ASP A 28 -27.34 -11.93 -11.12
CA ASP A 28 -28.17 -12.97 -10.50
C ASP A 28 -27.44 -13.61 -9.32
N GLU A 29 -26.12 -13.82 -9.43
CA GLU A 29 -25.31 -14.32 -8.31
C GLU A 29 -25.30 -13.37 -7.12
N GLN A 30 -25.17 -12.07 -7.39
CA GLN A 30 -25.21 -11.03 -6.36
C GLN A 30 -26.59 -10.97 -5.71
N ARG A 31 -27.66 -11.04 -6.51
CA ARG A 31 -29.04 -11.09 -6.02
C ARG A 31 -29.26 -12.27 -5.09
N LEU A 32 -28.84 -13.48 -5.46
CA LEU A 32 -28.97 -14.67 -4.63
C LEU A 32 -28.16 -14.57 -3.32
N LYS A 33 -26.95 -13.99 -3.36
CA LYS A 33 -26.13 -13.73 -2.16
C LYS A 33 -26.80 -12.70 -1.25
N LEU A 34 -27.41 -11.67 -1.82
CA LEU A 34 -28.13 -10.62 -1.11
C LEU A 34 -29.40 -11.17 -0.46
N GLU A 35 -30.22 -11.94 -1.18
CA GLU A 35 -31.41 -12.62 -0.65
C GLU A 35 -31.05 -13.58 0.50
N ARG A 36 -29.91 -14.28 0.40
CA ARG A 36 -29.39 -15.12 1.49
C ARG A 36 -29.00 -14.31 2.72
N LEU A 37 -28.44 -13.11 2.54
CA LEU A 37 -28.01 -12.24 3.64
C LEU A 37 -29.20 -11.55 4.32
N MET A 38 -30.18 -11.08 3.53
CA MET A 38 -31.39 -10.41 4.03
C MET A 38 -32.36 -11.35 4.76
N ARG A 39 -32.22 -12.67 4.60
CA ARG A 39 -33.01 -13.66 5.34
C ARG A 39 -32.77 -13.59 6.87
N ASN A 40 -31.60 -13.11 7.31
CA ASN A 40 -31.30 -12.92 8.72
C ASN A 40 -30.53 -11.60 8.92
N PRO A 41 -31.24 -10.46 9.07
CA PRO A 41 -30.60 -9.15 9.20
C PRO A 41 -29.84 -8.96 10.52
N ASP A 42 -30.20 -9.71 11.57
CA ASP A 42 -29.55 -9.61 12.89
C ASP A 42 -28.17 -10.27 12.96
N LYS A 43 -27.81 -11.10 11.97
CA LYS A 43 -26.51 -11.78 11.95
C LYS A 43 -25.48 -10.87 11.28
N PRO A 44 -24.37 -10.50 11.97
CA PRO A 44 -23.32 -9.71 11.35
C PRO A 44 -22.72 -10.43 10.13
N ALA A 45 -22.49 -9.68 9.06
CA ALA A 45 -21.86 -10.20 7.86
C ALA A 45 -20.42 -10.65 8.17
N ALA A 46 -20.08 -11.89 7.81
CA ALA A 46 -18.73 -12.41 7.97
C ALA A 46 -17.82 -11.80 6.90
N ILE A 47 -17.16 -10.68 7.22
CA ILE A 47 -16.09 -10.11 6.41
C ILE A 47 -14.86 -11.01 6.63
N PRO A 48 -14.33 -11.67 5.59
CA PRO A 48 -13.13 -12.46 5.74
C PRO A 48 -11.97 -11.56 6.18
N GLU A 49 -11.29 -11.96 7.25
CA GLU A 49 -10.00 -11.36 7.62
C GLU A 49 -8.94 -11.73 6.57
N ARG A 50 -7.87 -10.93 6.46
CA ARG A 50 -6.75 -11.20 5.56
C ARG A 50 -6.29 -12.65 5.76
N GLN A 51 -6.17 -13.39 4.66
CA GLN A 51 -5.70 -14.78 4.71
C GLN A 51 -4.33 -14.83 5.38
N LYS A 52 -4.22 -15.63 6.44
CA LYS A 52 -2.95 -15.85 7.12
C LYS A 52 -2.02 -16.58 6.17
N GLU A 53 -0.83 -16.03 5.97
CA GLU A 53 0.22 -16.68 5.20
C GLU A 53 0.62 -17.99 5.88
N TRP A 54 0.83 -19.03 5.07
CA TRP A 54 1.24 -20.32 5.61
C TRP A 54 2.64 -20.18 6.22
N THR A 55 2.75 -20.50 7.51
CA THR A 55 4.02 -20.49 8.24
C THR A 55 4.41 -21.90 8.64
N PRO A 56 5.68 -22.31 8.51
CA PRO A 56 6.14 -23.60 9.00
C PRO A 56 5.83 -23.71 10.49
N ARG A 57 5.42 -24.91 10.95
CA ARG A 57 5.14 -25.14 12.36
C ARG A 57 6.44 -25.03 13.16
N THR A 58 6.41 -24.29 14.26
CA THR A 58 7.52 -24.22 15.21
C THR A 58 7.86 -25.62 15.72
N ALA A 59 9.16 -25.88 15.90
CA ALA A 59 9.60 -27.13 16.48
C ALA A 59 9.01 -27.29 17.89
N PRO A 60 8.47 -28.48 18.25
CA PRO A 60 8.06 -28.76 19.61
C PRO A 60 9.23 -28.59 20.58
N GLU A 61 8.98 -27.97 21.73
CA GLU A 61 10.01 -27.70 22.75
C GLU A 61 10.59 -28.99 23.34
N PHE A 62 9.71 -29.94 23.70
CA PHE A 62 10.11 -31.21 24.28
C PHE A 62 9.62 -32.38 23.43
N VAL A 63 10.57 -33.21 22.99
CA VAL A 63 10.27 -34.53 22.43
C VAL A 63 10.36 -35.53 23.57
N ARG A 64 9.22 -36.13 23.93
CA ARG A 64 9.12 -37.08 25.06
C ARG A 64 9.53 -38.51 24.69
N ASP A 65 9.50 -38.83 23.40
CA ASP A 65 9.65 -40.21 22.89
C ASP A 65 11.09 -40.49 22.40
N VAL A 66 12.08 -39.78 22.94
CA VAL A 66 13.49 -39.97 22.57
C VAL A 66 14.01 -41.26 23.19
N MET A 67 14.32 -42.23 22.34
CA MET A 67 14.97 -43.47 22.76
C MET A 67 16.47 -43.24 23.00
N GLY A 68 17.10 -44.05 23.87
CA GLY A 68 18.50 -43.87 24.29
C GLY A 68 19.49 -43.85 23.11
N SER A 69 20.59 -43.09 23.25
CA SER A 69 21.56 -42.84 22.16
C SER A 69 22.26 -44.09 21.64
N SER A 70 22.32 -45.17 22.43
CA SER A 70 22.89 -46.47 22.04
C SER A 70 21.84 -47.51 21.61
N ALA A 71 20.56 -47.13 21.56
CA ALA A 71 19.51 -48.04 21.11
C ALA A 71 19.59 -48.26 19.59
N GLY A 72 19.27 -49.47 19.14
CA GLY A 72 19.24 -49.82 17.72
C GLY A 72 18.11 -49.13 16.94
N ALA A 73 18.13 -49.26 15.61
CA ALA A 73 17.09 -48.72 14.76
C ALA A 73 15.75 -49.44 14.99
N GLY A 74 14.76 -48.72 15.54
CA GLY A 74 13.40 -49.23 15.69
C GLY A 74 12.62 -49.22 14.37
N SER A 75 11.54 -50.01 14.30
CA SER A 75 10.68 -50.09 13.09
C SER A 75 9.99 -48.77 12.73
N GLY A 76 9.78 -47.88 13.72
CA GLY A 76 9.17 -46.56 13.52
C GLY A 76 10.14 -45.45 13.12
N GLU A 77 11.45 -45.66 13.25
CA GLU A 77 12.47 -44.62 13.06
C GLU A 77 12.48 -44.09 11.61
N PHE A 78 12.23 -44.97 10.64
CA PHE A 78 12.12 -44.56 9.23
C PHE A 78 11.01 -43.53 8.99
N HIS A 79 9.86 -43.69 9.64
CA HIS A 79 8.74 -42.76 9.50
C HIS A 79 9.01 -41.44 10.24
N VAL A 80 9.71 -41.49 11.38
CA VAL A 80 10.17 -40.29 12.08
C VAL A 80 11.08 -39.46 11.16
N TYR A 81 12.10 -40.08 10.56
CA TYR A 81 12.99 -39.40 9.60
C TYR A 81 12.22 -38.84 8.39
N ARG A 82 11.30 -39.60 7.80
CA ARG A 82 10.48 -39.15 6.66
C ARG A 82 9.68 -37.88 7.00
N HIS A 83 9.04 -37.83 8.17
CA HIS A 83 8.28 -36.66 8.61
C HIS A 83 9.19 -35.48 8.94
N LEU A 84 10.34 -35.73 9.58
CA LEU A 84 11.33 -34.71 9.91
C LEU A 84 11.92 -34.08 8.64
N ARG A 85 12.35 -34.89 7.68
CA ARG A 85 12.90 -34.44 6.39
C ARG A 85 11.90 -33.58 5.63
N ARG A 86 10.64 -34.03 5.55
CA ARG A 86 9.58 -33.24 4.89
C ARG A 86 9.35 -31.91 5.58
N ARG A 87 9.29 -31.89 6.92
CA ARG A 87 9.13 -30.65 7.70
C ARG A 87 10.29 -29.69 7.49
N GLU A 88 11.51 -30.21 7.43
CA GLU A 88 12.71 -29.41 7.25
C GLU A 88 12.82 -28.83 5.85
N TYR A 89 12.53 -29.59 4.80
CA TYR A 89 12.48 -29.06 3.43
C TYR A 89 11.41 -27.97 3.28
N GLN A 90 10.22 -28.19 3.83
CA GLN A 90 9.18 -27.16 3.85
C GLN A 90 9.62 -25.88 4.57
N ARG A 91 10.41 -26.02 5.64
CA ARG A 91 10.98 -24.87 6.37
C ARG A 91 12.04 -24.15 5.54
N GLN A 92 12.94 -24.89 4.88
CA GLN A 92 13.99 -24.33 4.03
C GLN A 92 13.37 -23.60 2.82
N GLU A 93 12.47 -24.24 2.09
CA GLU A 93 11.74 -23.64 0.97
C GLU A 93 10.99 -22.37 1.39
N PHE A 94 10.37 -22.36 2.58
CA PHE A 94 9.73 -21.16 3.11
C PHE A 94 10.73 -20.03 3.36
N MET A 95 11.88 -20.31 3.98
CA MET A 95 12.90 -19.30 4.24
C MET A 95 13.49 -18.73 2.95
N ASP A 96 13.77 -19.59 1.96
CA ASP A 96 14.30 -19.19 0.67
C ASP A 96 13.29 -18.31 -0.08
N THR A 97 12.02 -18.73 -0.15
CA THR A 97 10.96 -17.96 -0.81
C THR A 97 10.68 -16.62 -0.15
N ILE A 98 10.73 -16.52 1.18
CA ILE A 98 10.58 -15.26 1.91
C ILE A 98 11.78 -14.34 1.63
N THR A 99 13.00 -14.88 1.68
CA THR A 99 14.23 -14.13 1.41
C THR A 99 14.22 -13.55 -0.01
N ASP A 100 13.81 -14.35 -0.99
CA ASP A 100 13.74 -13.90 -2.39
C ASP A 100 12.66 -12.85 -2.60
N LYS A 101 11.47 -13.01 -1.98
CA LYS A 101 10.42 -11.97 -2.00
C LYS A 101 10.91 -10.65 -1.41
N GLN A 102 11.55 -10.70 -0.24
CA GLN A 102 12.08 -9.50 0.43
C GLN A 102 13.10 -8.78 -0.44
N LYS A 103 14.05 -9.51 -1.05
CA LYS A 103 15.03 -8.92 -1.98
C LYS A 103 14.35 -8.24 -3.17
N LEU A 104 13.37 -8.90 -3.77
CA LEU A 104 12.63 -8.36 -4.92
C LEU A 104 11.83 -7.11 -4.54
N ASP A 105 11.19 -7.11 -3.37
CA ASP A 105 10.44 -5.98 -2.85
C ASP A 105 11.36 -4.79 -2.54
N ASP A 106 12.50 -5.03 -1.91
CA ASP A 106 13.51 -4.00 -1.62
C ASP A 106 14.05 -3.36 -2.90
N ASP A 107 14.37 -4.19 -3.91
CA ASP A 107 14.86 -3.71 -5.20
C ASP A 107 13.78 -2.94 -5.96
N PHE A 108 12.52 -3.36 -5.85
CA PHE A 108 11.38 -2.65 -6.43
C PHE A 108 11.18 -1.29 -5.76
N GLN A 109 11.23 -1.24 -4.43
CA GLN A 109 11.12 0.00 -3.67
C GLN A 109 12.24 0.99 -4.00
N LYS A 110 13.50 0.52 -4.06
CA LYS A 110 14.64 1.35 -4.50
C LYS A 110 14.40 1.94 -5.88
N LYS A 111 14.01 1.11 -6.87
CA LYS A 111 13.69 1.58 -8.23
C LYS A 111 12.56 2.62 -8.24
N LEU A 112 11.52 2.44 -7.41
CA LEU A 112 10.44 3.42 -7.30
C LEU A 112 10.94 4.76 -6.73
N LEU A 113 11.77 4.73 -5.70
CA LEU A 113 12.35 5.94 -5.11
C LEU A 113 13.27 6.65 -6.10
N ASP A 114 14.16 5.93 -6.77
CA ASP A 114 15.06 6.48 -7.78
C ASP A 114 14.28 7.13 -8.92
N ASN A 115 13.23 6.47 -9.40
CA ASN A 115 12.37 7.04 -10.43
C ASN A 115 11.67 8.31 -9.95
N LYS A 116 11.15 8.34 -8.72
CA LYS A 116 10.53 9.55 -8.14
C LYS A 116 11.53 10.69 -8.05
N LEU A 117 12.73 10.45 -7.52
CA LEU A 117 13.80 11.45 -7.42
C LEU A 117 14.21 11.98 -8.81
N LEU A 118 14.40 11.09 -9.79
CA LEU A 118 14.73 11.51 -11.16
C LEU A 118 13.62 12.37 -11.80
N GLN A 119 12.35 12.06 -11.54
CA GLN A 119 11.24 12.90 -12.02
C GLN A 119 11.17 14.23 -11.26
N GLU A 120 11.39 14.24 -9.95
CA GLU A 120 11.45 15.45 -9.13
C GLU A 120 12.59 16.36 -9.56
N GLU A 121 13.78 15.84 -9.83
CA GLU A 121 14.89 16.63 -10.36
C GLU A 121 14.58 17.22 -11.73
N LYS A 122 14.00 16.42 -12.65
CA LYS A 122 13.62 16.90 -13.98
C LYS A 122 12.54 17.99 -13.88
N THR A 123 11.55 17.80 -13.02
CA THR A 123 10.48 18.78 -12.81
C THR A 123 11.01 20.03 -12.09
N ALA A 124 11.89 19.91 -11.11
CA ALA A 124 12.56 21.03 -10.43
C ALA A 124 13.41 21.84 -11.41
N LYS A 125 14.25 21.19 -12.23
CA LYS A 125 15.01 21.86 -13.29
C LYS A 125 14.11 22.63 -14.26
N ARG A 126 12.97 22.05 -14.66
CA ARG A 126 11.98 22.74 -15.52
C ARG A 126 11.26 23.88 -14.79
N ARG A 127 10.92 23.72 -13.51
CA ARG A 127 10.33 24.77 -12.66
C ARG A 127 11.30 25.94 -12.51
N LEU A 128 12.58 25.69 -12.20
CA LEU A 128 13.61 26.72 -12.10
C LEU A 128 13.77 27.52 -13.38
N LYS A 129 13.79 26.86 -14.56
CA LYS A 129 13.82 27.56 -15.85
C LYS A 129 12.60 28.47 -16.05
N ARG A 130 11.40 28.02 -15.67
CA ARG A 130 10.17 28.83 -15.75
C ARG A 130 10.20 30.00 -14.76
N CYS A 131 10.61 29.77 -13.51
CA CYS A 131 10.76 30.82 -12.51
C CYS A 131 11.77 31.86 -12.97
N PHE A 132 12.93 31.42 -13.47
CA PHE A 132 13.95 32.31 -14.01
C PHE A 132 13.42 33.13 -15.19
N PHE A 133 12.73 32.49 -16.15
CA PHE A 133 12.12 33.20 -17.28
C PHE A 133 11.06 34.21 -16.83
N PHE A 134 10.20 33.83 -15.88
CA PHE A 134 9.18 34.72 -15.31
C PHE A 134 9.82 35.91 -14.58
N PHE A 135 10.85 35.67 -13.76
CA PHE A 135 11.61 36.73 -13.09
C PHE A 135 12.32 37.65 -14.09
N PHE A 136 12.92 37.10 -15.15
CA PHE A 136 13.59 37.90 -16.18
C PHE A 136 12.60 38.76 -16.96
N SER A 137 11.44 38.21 -17.34
CA SER A 137 10.36 38.96 -17.98
C SER A 137 9.78 40.05 -17.05
N ALA A 138 9.56 39.74 -15.77
CA ALA A 138 9.13 40.74 -14.79
C ALA A 138 10.19 41.84 -14.60
N CYS A 139 11.47 41.48 -14.46
CA CYS A 139 12.57 42.43 -14.28
C CYS A 139 12.76 43.35 -15.49
N THR A 140 12.72 42.81 -16.71
CA THR A 140 12.77 43.61 -17.94
C THR A 140 11.56 44.53 -18.07
N THR A 141 10.37 44.08 -17.66
CA THR A 141 9.16 44.91 -17.65
C THR A 141 9.29 46.05 -16.64
N ILE A 142 9.77 45.78 -15.42
CA ILE A 142 10.02 46.79 -14.38
C ILE A 142 11.07 47.80 -14.85
N ASN A 143 12.19 47.34 -15.43
CA ASN A 143 13.23 48.21 -15.97
C ASN A 143 12.71 49.10 -17.11
N LYS A 144 11.82 48.58 -17.96
CA LYS A 144 11.20 49.33 -19.06
C LYS A 144 10.23 50.40 -18.53
N ILE A 145 9.48 50.09 -17.47
CA ILE A 145 8.62 51.06 -16.76
C ILE A 145 9.47 52.15 -16.12
N PHE A 146 10.53 51.79 -15.39
CA PHE A 146 11.43 52.74 -14.74
C PHE A 146 12.09 53.69 -15.75
N ASN A 147 12.66 53.15 -16.83
CA ASN A 147 13.27 53.97 -17.89
C ASN A 147 12.25 54.89 -18.58
N ARG A 148 11.01 54.44 -18.77
CA ARG A 148 9.93 55.27 -19.34
C ARG A 148 9.51 56.40 -18.40
N CYS A 149 9.45 56.16 -17.09
CA CYS A 149 9.20 57.20 -16.09
C CYS A 149 10.34 58.21 -16.03
N ASN A 150 11.60 57.76 -16.01
CA ASN A 150 12.77 58.65 -15.97
C ASN A 150 12.82 59.56 -17.23
N LYS A 151 12.56 59.00 -18.42
CA LYS A 151 12.52 59.79 -19.66
C LYS A 151 11.39 60.84 -19.69
N ARG A 152 10.22 60.51 -19.11
CA ARG A 152 9.13 61.49 -18.91
C ARG A 152 9.52 62.58 -17.91
N PHE A 153 10.19 62.22 -16.80
CA PHE A 153 10.64 63.19 -15.80
C PHE A 153 11.67 64.18 -16.39
N ALA A 154 12.64 63.69 -17.17
CA ALA A 154 13.61 64.54 -17.87
C ALA A 154 12.95 65.48 -18.89
N SER A 155 11.91 64.99 -19.60
CA SER A 155 11.12 65.82 -20.52
C SER A 155 10.33 66.91 -19.80
N ILE A 156 9.84 66.65 -18.59
CA ILE A 156 9.13 67.64 -17.77
C ILE A 156 10.10 68.71 -17.25
N GLN A 157 11.30 68.31 -16.80
CA GLN A 157 12.35 69.24 -16.35
C GLN A 157 12.84 70.18 -17.46
N LEU A 158 13.02 69.68 -18.69
CA LEU A 158 13.42 70.50 -19.83
C LEU A 158 12.35 71.52 -20.25
N ASN A 159 11.07 71.15 -20.17
CA ASN A 159 9.97 72.06 -20.46
C ASN A 159 9.83 73.15 -19.37
N LEU A 160 10.15 72.82 -18.11
CA LEU A 160 10.14 73.79 -17.01
C LEU A 160 11.27 74.81 -17.13
N SER A 161 12.47 74.39 -17.56
CA SER A 161 13.60 75.30 -17.80
C SER A 161 13.43 76.17 -19.05
N HIS A 162 12.80 75.67 -20.11
CA HIS A 162 12.44 76.50 -21.27
C HIS A 162 11.34 77.54 -20.96
N HIS A 163 10.32 77.19 -20.16
CA HIS A 163 9.32 78.16 -19.71
C HIS A 163 9.92 79.27 -18.82
N HIS A 164 10.92 78.94 -18.00
CA HIS A 164 11.59 79.93 -17.14
C HIS A 164 12.54 80.86 -17.91
N LEU A 165 13.07 80.42 -19.06
CA LEU A 165 13.92 81.23 -19.94
C LEU A 165 13.10 82.21 -20.82
N LEU A 166 11.89 81.80 -21.23
CA LEU A 166 10.95 82.62 -22.01
C LEU A 166 10.27 83.73 -21.21
N LEU A 167 10.34 83.67 -19.88
CA LEU A 167 9.84 84.70 -18.95
C LEU A 167 10.92 85.73 -18.54
N LEU A 168 12.16 85.56 -19.03
CA LEU A 168 13.34 86.39 -18.72
C LEU A 168 13.84 87.19 -19.96
N ILE A 169 13.10 87.15 -21.06
CA ILE A 169 13.24 88.01 -22.25
C ILE A 169 11.99 88.89 -22.34
#